data_AF-A0A7W1EQY2-F1
#
_entry.id   AF-A0A7W1EQY2-F1
#
_cell.length_a   1.000
_cell.length_b   1.000
_cell.length_c   1.000
_cell.angle_alpha   90.00
_cell.angle_beta   90.00
_cell.angle_gamma   90.00
#
_symmetry.space_group_name_H-M   'P 1'
#
loop_
_entity.id
_entity.type
_entity.pdbx_description
1 polymer ?
#
loop_
_entity_poly.entity_id
_entity_poly.type
_entity_poly.pdbx_seq_one_letter_code
_entity_poly.pdbx_strand_id
1 'polypeptide(L)'
;ADGSPDPAFVLNEPRSRTARVLVTGQNFGCGSSREHAVWALLGAGFRAVISSAFADIFRGNALGNGLLPIEVGAAHLDRLLAEDRADAEVGVDLERTMVTLPDGEAFTFPVPPFARHCLLHGLDEMQFLLGANAEVDRYERGVRASFDTRQASVPA
;
A
#
# COMPACT_ATOMS: atom_id res chain seq x y z
N ALA A 1 -16.90 5.94 29.28
CA ALA A 1 -15.54 5.37 29.35
C ALA A 1 -14.57 6.50 29.68
N ASP A 2 -13.54 6.23 30.47
CA ASP A 2 -12.54 7.22 30.95
C ASP A 2 -11.43 7.51 29.92
N GLY A 3 -11.46 6.86 28.76
CA GLY A 3 -10.48 7.02 27.69
C GLY A 3 -9.20 6.20 27.89
N SER A 4 -9.13 5.36 28.92
CA SER A 4 -7.99 4.46 29.11
C SER A 4 -7.93 3.39 28.00
N PRO A 5 -6.73 2.99 27.54
CA PRO A 5 -6.59 1.91 26.57
C PRO A 5 -7.06 0.57 27.14
N ASP A 6 -7.80 -0.21 26.34
CA ASP A 6 -8.20 -1.56 26.72
C ASP A 6 -6.97 -2.50 26.77
N PRO A 7 -6.60 -3.05 27.94
CA PRO A 7 -5.44 -3.93 28.04
C PRO A 7 -5.60 -5.26 27.28
N ALA A 8 -6.84 -5.66 26.94
CA ALA A 8 -7.10 -6.86 26.15
C ALA A 8 -6.94 -6.64 24.63
N PHE A 9 -6.76 -5.39 24.18
CA PHE A 9 -6.55 -5.10 22.77
C PHE A 9 -5.09 -5.33 22.38
N VAL A 10 -4.86 -6.20 21.39
CA VAL A 10 -3.52 -6.66 20.98
C VAL A 10 -2.53 -5.52 20.67
N LEU A 11 -2.99 -4.39 20.14
CA LEU A 11 -2.10 -3.26 19.84
C LEU A 11 -1.67 -2.46 21.08
N ASN A 12 -2.32 -2.66 22.22
CA ASN A 12 -1.92 -2.06 23.50
C ASN A 12 -0.84 -2.88 24.22
N GLU A 13 -0.56 -4.11 23.75
CA GLU A 13 0.53 -4.93 24.27
C GLU A 13 1.90 -4.31 23.98
N PRO A 14 2.88 -4.44 24.89
CA PRO A 14 4.23 -3.90 24.69
C PRO A 14 4.89 -4.38 23.39
N ARG A 15 4.70 -5.65 23.00
CA ARG A 15 5.28 -6.23 21.77
C ARG A 15 4.79 -5.57 20.49
N SER A 16 3.56 -5.04 20.49
CA SER A 16 2.93 -4.46 19.30
C SER A 16 3.39 -3.02 19.01
N ARG A 17 4.07 -2.37 19.96
CA ARG A 17 4.48 -0.95 19.85
C ARG A 17 5.46 -0.68 18.70
N THR A 18 6.23 -1.69 18.31
CA THR A 18 7.21 -1.60 17.21
C THR A 18 6.73 -2.32 15.95
N ALA A 19 5.51 -2.86 15.95
CA ALA A 19 4.97 -3.59 14.82
C ALA A 19 4.89 -2.70 13.57
N ARG A 20 5.34 -3.25 12.44
CA ARG A 20 5.26 -2.61 11.11
C ARG A 20 4.32 -3.32 10.16
N VAL A 21 3.97 -4.57 10.47
CA VAL A 21 3.08 -5.40 9.67
C VAL A 21 1.86 -5.73 10.51
N LEU A 22 0.67 -5.51 9.97
CA LEU A 22 -0.59 -5.88 10.58
C LEU A 22 -1.15 -7.11 9.88
N VAL A 23 -1.36 -8.21 10.59
CA VAL A 23 -2.08 -9.38 10.05
C VAL A 23 -3.54 -9.29 10.49
N THR A 24 -4.47 -9.46 9.55
CA THR A 24 -5.90 -9.29 9.80
C THR A 24 -6.73 -10.43 9.23
N GLY A 25 -7.96 -10.57 9.69
CA GLY A 25 -8.94 -11.45 9.06
C GLY A 25 -9.34 -11.01 7.63
N GLN A 26 -10.29 -11.74 7.05
CA GLN A 26 -10.74 -11.51 5.67
C GLN A 26 -11.44 -10.16 5.48
N ASN A 27 -11.45 -9.67 4.24
CA ASN A 27 -12.21 -8.48 3.81
C ASN A 27 -11.84 -7.21 4.61
N PHE A 28 -10.55 -6.97 4.79
CA PHE A 28 -10.05 -5.81 5.52
C PHE A 28 -10.34 -4.50 4.76
N GLY A 29 -10.66 -3.46 5.51
CA GLY A 29 -11.02 -2.14 4.95
C GLY A 29 -12.40 -2.10 4.31
N CYS A 30 -13.27 -3.07 4.60
CA CYS A 30 -14.64 -3.07 4.10
C CYS A 30 -15.51 -1.92 4.63
N GLY A 31 -16.54 -1.58 3.87
CA GLY A 31 -17.45 -0.46 4.16
C GLY A 31 -17.10 0.82 3.40
N SER A 32 -17.46 1.97 3.97
CA SER A 32 -17.08 3.27 3.42
C SER A 32 -15.60 3.53 3.68
N SER A 33 -14.76 2.99 2.80
CA SER A 33 -13.31 3.19 2.88
C SER A 33 -13.02 4.69 2.75
N ARG A 34 -12.47 5.25 3.83
CA ARG A 34 -11.97 6.64 3.90
C ARG A 34 -10.45 6.57 3.81
N GLU A 35 -9.84 7.46 3.03
CA GLU A 35 -8.37 7.58 2.98
C GLU A 35 -7.73 7.75 4.37
N HIS A 36 -8.44 8.43 5.28
CA HIS A 36 -8.05 8.57 6.69
C HIS A 36 -7.76 7.23 7.40
N ALA A 37 -8.40 6.13 7.01
CA ALA A 37 -8.11 4.81 7.59
C ALA A 37 -6.67 4.35 7.25
N VAL A 38 -6.21 4.63 6.04
CA VAL A 38 -4.84 4.35 5.60
C VAL A 38 -3.86 5.26 6.35
N TRP A 39 -4.19 6.56 6.48
CA TRP A 39 -3.34 7.50 7.24
C TRP A 39 -3.22 7.12 8.70
N ALA A 40 -4.29 6.63 9.33
CA ALA A 40 -4.24 6.15 10.70
C ALA A 40 -3.27 4.97 10.86
N LEU A 41 -3.28 4.01 9.92
CA LEU A 41 -2.33 2.89 9.93
C LEU A 41 -0.89 3.36 9.72
N LEU A 42 -0.65 4.24 8.75
CA LEU A 42 0.68 4.81 8.49
C LEU A 42 1.21 5.62 9.67
N GLY A 43 0.35 6.43 10.29
CA GLY A 43 0.64 7.24 11.47
C GLY A 43 0.88 6.42 12.73
N ALA A 44 0.20 5.27 12.85
CA ALA A 44 0.50 4.26 13.87
C ALA A 44 1.83 3.52 13.60
N GLY A 45 2.42 3.71 12.41
CA GLY A 45 3.73 3.16 12.06
C GLY A 45 3.67 1.87 11.25
N PHE A 46 2.49 1.40 10.84
CA PHE A 46 2.38 0.27 9.92
C PHE A 46 2.89 0.63 8.52
N ARG A 47 3.40 -0.37 7.83
CA ARG A 47 3.94 -0.30 6.46
C ARG A 47 3.32 -1.34 5.55
N ALA A 48 2.85 -2.45 6.11
CA ALA A 48 2.08 -3.45 5.39
C ALA A 48 0.88 -3.94 6.19
N VAL A 49 -0.16 -4.38 5.48
CA VAL A 49 -1.28 -5.12 6.05
C VAL A 49 -1.41 -6.42 5.28
N ILE A 50 -1.51 -7.55 5.97
CA ILE A 50 -1.71 -8.88 5.40
C ILE A 50 -3.14 -9.32 5.68
N SER A 51 -3.86 -9.72 4.63
CA SER A 51 -5.23 -10.23 4.71
C SER A 51 -5.45 -11.26 3.61
N SER A 52 -6.52 -12.06 3.69
CA SER A 52 -6.92 -12.92 2.57
C SER A 52 -7.75 -12.20 1.51
N ALA A 53 -8.22 -10.99 1.80
CA ALA A 53 -8.94 -10.12 0.87
C ALA A 53 -8.99 -8.68 1.40
N PHE A 54 -8.99 -7.71 0.49
CA PHE A 54 -9.19 -6.29 0.79
C PHE A 54 -10.39 -5.74 0.04
N ALA A 55 -11.06 -4.76 0.62
CA ALA A 55 -12.01 -3.96 -0.14
C ALA A 55 -11.27 -3.11 -1.19
N ASP A 56 -11.79 -3.08 -2.42
CA ASP A 56 -11.11 -2.46 -3.56
C ASP A 56 -10.70 -1.01 -3.33
N ILE A 57 -11.59 -0.21 -2.73
CA ILE A 57 -11.31 1.21 -2.43
C ILE A 57 -10.20 1.32 -1.39
N PHE A 58 -10.21 0.50 -0.33
CA PHE A 58 -9.13 0.50 0.66
C PHE A 58 -7.81 0.11 0.01
N ARG A 59 -7.79 -0.93 -0.84
CA ARG A 59 -6.59 -1.39 -1.54
C ARG A 59 -6.00 -0.30 -2.43
N GLY A 60 -6.82 0.43 -3.18
CA GLY A 60 -6.39 1.57 -3.98
C GLY A 60 -5.78 2.68 -3.13
N ASN A 61 -6.48 3.11 -2.08
CA ASN A 61 -6.01 4.15 -1.17
C ASN A 61 -4.71 3.75 -0.46
N ALA A 62 -4.59 2.48 -0.04
CA ALA A 62 -3.40 1.95 0.61
C ALA A 62 -2.18 2.10 -0.30
N LEU A 63 -2.27 1.56 -1.52
CA LEU A 63 -1.19 1.63 -2.51
C LEU A 63 -0.83 3.08 -2.86
N GLY A 64 -1.82 3.94 -3.08
CA GLY A 64 -1.61 5.35 -3.43
C GLY A 64 -0.98 6.19 -2.31
N ASN A 65 -1.12 5.79 -1.05
CA ASN A 65 -0.57 6.50 0.12
C ASN A 65 0.68 5.83 0.72
N GLY A 66 1.22 4.79 0.08
CA GLY A 66 2.46 4.15 0.54
C GLY A 66 2.29 3.05 1.60
N LEU A 67 1.07 2.52 1.78
CA LEU A 67 0.80 1.34 2.60
C LEU A 67 0.71 0.11 1.68
N LEU A 68 1.40 -0.99 2.03
CA LEU A 68 1.39 -2.22 1.23
C LEU A 68 0.28 -3.20 1.68
N PRO A 69 -0.84 -3.33 0.94
CA PRO A 69 -1.78 -4.42 1.15
C PRO A 69 -1.23 -5.71 0.51
N ILE A 70 -1.10 -6.75 1.30
CA ILE A 70 -0.59 -8.07 0.92
C ILE A 70 -1.74 -9.07 1.00
N GLU A 71 -2.22 -9.50 -0.15
CA GLU A 71 -3.26 -10.53 -0.23
C GLU A 71 -2.63 -11.93 -0.27
N VAL A 72 -3.09 -12.82 0.61
CA VAL A 72 -2.55 -14.18 0.76
C VAL A 72 -3.68 -15.21 0.74
N GLY A 73 -3.36 -16.47 0.42
CA GLY A 73 -4.33 -17.56 0.52
C GLY A 73 -4.76 -17.79 1.98
N ALA A 74 -6.00 -18.26 2.18
CA ALA A 74 -6.57 -18.51 3.52
C ALA A 74 -5.65 -19.40 4.40
N ALA A 75 -5.05 -20.45 3.83
CA ALA A 75 -4.14 -21.33 4.58
C ALA A 75 -2.88 -20.60 5.11
N HIS A 76 -2.33 -19.65 4.35
CA HIS A 76 -1.20 -18.83 4.83
C HIS A 76 -1.66 -17.82 5.87
N LEU A 77 -2.86 -17.25 5.71
CA LEU A 77 -3.42 -16.33 6.69
C LEU A 77 -3.68 -17.03 8.04
N ASP A 78 -4.30 -18.22 8.02
CA ASP A 78 -4.58 -18.98 9.24
C ASP A 78 -3.30 -19.30 10.00
N ARG A 79 -2.21 -19.61 9.29
CA ARG A 79 -0.88 -19.81 9.90
C ARG A 79 -0.32 -18.55 10.53
N LEU A 80 -0.40 -17.42 9.82
CA LEU A 80 0.04 -16.13 10.36
C LEU A 80 -0.77 -15.74 11.61
N LEU A 81 -2.07 -16.03 11.64
CA LEU A 81 -2.94 -15.74 12.79
C LEU A 81 -2.76 -16.72 13.96
N ALA A 82 -2.33 -17.95 13.68
CA ALA A 82 -2.03 -18.96 14.70
C ALA A 82 -0.66 -18.77 15.37
N GLU A 83 0.16 -17.85 14.86
CA GLU A 83 1.46 -17.53 15.43
C GLU A 83 1.30 -16.70 16.71
N ASP A 84 1.56 -17.32 17.86
CA ASP A 84 1.42 -16.70 19.19
C ASP A 84 2.77 -16.33 19.82
N ARG A 85 3.89 -16.71 19.19
CA ARG A 85 5.21 -16.41 19.72
C ARG A 85 5.45 -14.91 19.81
N ALA A 86 5.86 -14.45 20.99
CA ALA A 86 6.16 -13.04 21.24
C ALA A 86 7.34 -12.51 20.40
N ASP A 87 8.22 -13.40 19.92
CA ASP A 87 9.40 -13.11 19.09
C ASP A 87 9.21 -13.44 17.61
N ALA A 88 7.99 -13.77 17.18
CA ALA A 88 7.72 -14.05 15.77
C ALA A 88 7.96 -12.82 14.90
N GLU A 89 8.80 -12.98 13.87
CA GLU A 89 9.06 -11.96 12.87
C GLU A 89 8.53 -12.41 11.51
N VAL A 90 7.72 -11.56 10.88
CA VAL A 90 7.25 -11.75 9.52
C VAL A 90 8.08 -10.85 8.60
N GLY A 91 8.86 -11.47 7.72
CA GLY A 91 9.63 -10.75 6.71
C GLY A 91 8.74 -10.36 5.53
N VAL A 92 8.87 -9.12 5.04
CA VAL A 92 8.20 -8.64 3.84
C VAL A 92 9.24 -8.04 2.90
N ASP A 93 9.38 -8.64 1.72
CA ASP A 93 10.27 -8.16 0.66
C ASP A 93 9.40 -7.80 -0.57
N LEU A 94 9.25 -6.50 -0.81
CA LEU A 94 8.47 -6.00 -1.95
C LEU A 94 9.22 -6.15 -3.29
N GLU A 95 10.55 -6.15 -3.27
CA GLU A 95 11.33 -6.32 -4.49
C GLU A 95 11.15 -7.74 -5.03
N ARG A 96 11.17 -8.74 -4.15
CA ARG A 96 10.90 -10.15 -4.49
C ARG A 96 9.44 -10.53 -4.41
N THR A 97 8.57 -9.60 -3.98
CA THR A 97 7.13 -9.84 -3.75
C THR A 97 6.87 -11.05 -2.88
N MET A 98 7.58 -11.14 -1.76
CA MET A 98 7.66 -12.33 -0.91
C MET A 98 7.38 -12.00 0.56
N VAL A 99 6.61 -12.84 1.22
CA VAL A 99 6.48 -12.87 2.68
C VAL A 99 7.23 -14.09 3.20
N THR A 100 7.98 -13.93 4.29
CA THR A 100 8.68 -15.01 5.00
C THR A 100 8.10 -15.14 6.40
N LEU A 101 7.71 -16.36 6.78
CA LEU A 101 7.20 -16.70 8.09
C LEU A 101 8.35 -16.95 9.09
N PRO A 102 8.08 -16.95 10.41
CA PRO A 102 9.10 -17.21 11.42
C PRO A 102 9.80 -18.58 11.30
N ASP A 103 9.14 -19.57 10.68
CA ASP A 103 9.68 -20.91 10.42
C ASP A 103 10.56 -20.97 9.15
N GLY A 104 10.70 -19.86 8.43
CA GLY A 104 11.49 -19.74 7.20
C GLY A 104 10.73 -20.08 5.92
N GLU A 105 9.48 -20.53 6.01
CA GLU A 105 8.65 -20.71 4.82
C GLU A 105 8.36 -19.36 4.17
N ALA A 106 8.37 -19.33 2.85
CA ALA A 106 8.11 -18.11 2.10
C ALA A 106 7.11 -18.34 0.97
N PHE A 107 6.28 -17.33 0.73
CA PHE A 107 5.31 -17.33 -0.37
C PHE A 107 5.25 -15.96 -1.04
N THR A 108 4.89 -15.97 -2.32
CA THR A 108 4.76 -14.77 -3.11
C THR A 108 3.36 -14.17 -3.03
N PHE A 109 3.25 -12.86 -3.21
CA PHE A 109 1.97 -12.16 -3.28
C PHE A 109 1.89 -11.25 -4.52
N PRO A 110 0.69 -11.02 -5.07
CA PRO A 110 0.52 -10.12 -6.20
C PRO A 110 0.56 -8.65 -5.78
N VAL A 111 1.22 -7.81 -6.57
CA VAL A 111 1.17 -6.35 -6.43
C VAL A 111 1.15 -5.71 -7.82
N PRO A 112 0.32 -4.69 -8.09
CA PRO A 112 0.32 -4.00 -9.38
C PRO A 112 1.71 -3.41 -9.69
N PRO A 113 2.27 -3.58 -10.90
CA PRO A 113 3.63 -3.15 -11.21
C PRO A 113 3.90 -1.67 -10.94
N PHE A 114 2.95 -0.80 -11.30
CA PHE A 114 3.04 0.63 -11.05
C PHE A 114 3.09 0.96 -9.56
N ALA A 115 2.15 0.43 -8.78
CA ALA A 115 2.14 0.62 -7.33
C ALA A 115 3.40 0.07 -6.65
N ARG A 116 3.91 -1.09 -7.11
CA ARG A 116 5.19 -1.66 -6.65
C ARG A 116 6.34 -0.69 -6.90
N HIS A 117 6.43 -0.11 -8.10
CA HIS A 117 7.44 0.89 -8.42
C HIS A 117 7.35 2.09 -7.48
N CYS A 118 6.15 2.68 -7.34
CA CYS A 118 5.91 3.80 -6.43
C CYS A 118 6.35 3.49 -4.99
N LEU A 119 5.95 2.34 -4.45
CA LEU A 119 6.31 1.91 -3.10
C LEU A 119 7.82 1.67 -2.92
N LEU A 120 8.49 1.04 -3.90
CA LEU A 120 9.94 0.78 -3.82
C LEU A 120 10.78 2.06 -3.88
N HIS A 121 10.28 3.10 -4.56
CA HIS A 121 10.99 4.36 -4.73
C HIS A 121 10.48 5.49 -3.82
N GLY A 122 9.47 5.22 -2.98
CA GLY A 122 8.86 6.21 -2.10
C GLY A 122 8.19 7.35 -2.88
N LEU A 123 7.59 7.03 -4.02
CA LEU A 123 6.89 7.97 -4.90
C LEU A 123 5.38 7.86 -4.71
N ASP A 124 4.68 8.98 -4.79
CA ASP A 124 3.27 9.01 -5.14
C ASP A 124 3.07 9.14 -6.67
N GLU A 125 1.81 9.05 -7.13
CA GLU A 125 1.50 9.12 -8.56
C GLU A 125 1.88 10.47 -9.18
N MET A 126 1.76 11.57 -8.44
CA MET A 126 2.11 12.90 -8.93
C MET A 126 3.63 13.01 -9.10
N GLN A 127 4.41 12.51 -8.14
CA GLN A 127 5.87 12.49 -8.20
C GLN A 127 6.37 11.62 -9.37
N PHE A 128 5.73 10.48 -9.61
CA PHE A 128 6.01 9.66 -10.79
C PHE A 128 5.78 10.45 -12.08
N LEU A 129 4.62 11.12 -12.21
CA LEU A 129 4.29 11.93 -13.39
C LEU A 129 5.27 13.10 -13.59
N LEU A 130 5.62 13.80 -12.51
CA LEU A 130 6.61 14.88 -12.56
C LEU A 130 8.00 14.38 -13.01
N GLY A 131 8.37 13.15 -12.65
CA GLY A 131 9.59 12.50 -13.14
C GLY A 131 9.60 12.25 -14.66
N ALA A 132 8.41 12.13 -15.28
CA ALA A 132 8.25 11.91 -16.71
C ALA A 132 8.24 13.20 -17.55
N ASN A 133 8.37 14.40 -16.94
CA ASN A 133 8.27 15.69 -17.64
C ASN A 133 9.18 15.80 -18.87
N ALA A 134 10.41 15.31 -18.81
CA ALA A 134 11.34 15.38 -19.94
C ALA A 134 10.88 14.52 -21.14
N GLU A 135 10.16 13.43 -20.89
CA GLU A 135 9.60 12.57 -21.92
C GLU A 135 8.34 13.19 -22.52
N VAL A 136 7.49 13.78 -21.67
CA VAL A 136 6.33 14.57 -22.09
C VAL A 136 6.80 15.72 -23.00
N ASP A 137 7.78 16.51 -22.57
CA ASP A 137 8.34 17.61 -23.38
C ASP A 137 8.87 17.13 -24.72
N ARG A 138 9.49 15.94 -24.75
CA ARG A 138 10.01 15.33 -25.98
C ARG A 138 8.89 14.94 -26.93
N TYR A 139 7.82 14.35 -26.40
CA TYR A 139 6.64 14.00 -27.16
C TYR A 139 5.95 15.25 -27.72
N GLU A 140 5.70 16.26 -26.88
CA GLU A 140 5.03 17.51 -27.26
C GLU A 140 5.76 18.28 -28.38
N ARG A 141 7.11 18.26 -28.40
CA ARG A 141 7.89 18.84 -29.51
C ARG A 141 7.61 18.18 -30.87
N GLY A 142 7.18 16.92 -30.88
CA GLY A 142 6.85 16.17 -32.09
C GLY A 142 5.37 16.22 -32.48
N VAL A 143 4.50 16.69 -31.57
CA VAL A 143 3.07 16.85 -31.84
C VAL A 143 2.84 18.19 -32.54
N ARG A 144 2.00 18.19 -33.57
CA ARG A 144 1.57 19.45 -34.23
C ARG A 144 0.92 20.34 -33.17
N ALA A 145 1.43 21.56 -33.02
CA ALA A 145 0.85 22.55 -32.13
C ALA A 145 -0.66 22.65 -32.38
N SER A 146 -1.45 22.61 -31.31
CA SER A 146 -2.86 22.97 -31.40
C SER A 146 -2.95 24.41 -31.91
N PHE A 147 -3.88 24.65 -32.83
CA PHE A 147 -4.07 25.98 -33.39
C PHE A 147 -4.73 26.88 -32.33
N ASP A 148 -4.21 28.09 -32.16
CA ASP A 148 -4.81 29.08 -31.25
C ASP A 148 -6.14 29.57 -31.85
N THR A 149 -7.25 29.08 -31.29
CA THR A 149 -8.61 29.44 -31.72
C THR A 149 -8.98 30.89 -31.42
N ARG A 150 -8.16 31.63 -30.67
CA ARG A 150 -8.34 33.06 -30.40
C ARG A 150 -7.64 33.95 -31.42
N GLN A 151 -6.81 33.38 -32.31
CA GLN A 151 -6.18 34.12 -33.39
C GLN A 151 -7.03 34.02 -34.67
N ALA A 152 -7.60 35.14 -35.10
CA ALA A 152 -8.56 35.24 -36.20
C ALA A 152 -7.95 35.12 -37.61
N SER A 153 -6.68 34.75 -37.76
CA SER A 153 -6.04 34.60 -39.06
C SER A 153 -5.29 33.28 -39.15
N VAL A 154 -5.90 32.34 -39.87
CA VAL A 154 -5.23 31.16 -40.40
C VAL A 154 -4.52 31.60 -41.69
N PRO A 155 -3.18 31.47 -41.81
CA PRO A 155 -2.50 31.73 -43.08
C PRO A 155 -2.97 30.71 -44.12
N ALA A 156 -3.21 31.19 -45.34
CA ALA A 156 -3.63 30.39 -46.50
C ALA A 156 -2.55 29.39 -46.94
#